data_AF-A0A2R7LAX3-F1
#
_entry.id   AF-A0A2R7LAX3-F1
#
_cell.length_a   1.000
_cell.length_b   1.000
_cell.length_c   1.000
_cell.angle_alpha   90.00
_cell.angle_beta   90.00
_cell.angle_gamma   90.00
#
_symmetry.space_group_name_H-M   'P 1'
#
loop_
_entity.id
_entity.type
_entity.pdbx_description
1 polymer ?
#
loop_
_entity_poly.entity_id
_entity_poly.type
_entity_poly.pdbx_seq_one_letter_code
_entity_poly.pdbx_strand_id
1 'polypeptide(L)'
;MTCNAAADAFVADLTDVFNRLGHLRYGEGVSQMQHALQTAHHAKLDAAPPAMIVAALLHDIGHMMQKAGEDAADLGIDTRHEQISAGFLARAFSPEVTEPVRLHVAAKRYRVTVDPAYLERLSPASVQSLALQGGPMAPGEVDTFLTDPMAQAALRLRSYDEAGKAPDAEVAGFETYHDLLRAEIGRAGIL
;
A
#
# COMPACT_ATOMS: atom_id res chain seq x y z
N MET A 1 -1.44 12.33 30.04
CA MET A 1 -1.78 11.73 28.74
C MET A 1 -1.74 12.87 27.74
N THR A 2 -0.55 13.20 27.24
CA THR A 2 -0.41 14.24 26.21
C THR A 2 -0.96 13.66 24.92
N CYS A 3 -2.17 14.07 24.54
CA CYS A 3 -2.64 13.96 23.17
C CYS A 3 -1.52 14.52 22.28
N ASN A 4 -0.89 13.69 21.45
CA ASN A 4 0.12 14.18 20.52
C ASN A 4 -0.65 14.90 19.40
N ALA A 5 -0.86 16.21 19.57
CA ALA A 5 -1.62 17.03 18.63
C ALA A 5 -1.09 16.95 17.19
N ALA A 6 0.21 16.66 17.01
CA ALA A 6 0.79 16.44 15.69
C ALA A 6 0.39 15.09 15.09
N ALA A 7 0.34 14.02 15.90
CA ALA A 7 -0.19 12.74 15.46
C ALA A 7 -1.68 12.82 15.12
N ASP A 8 -2.47 13.54 15.92
CA ASP A 8 -3.89 13.78 15.63
C ASP A 8 -4.09 14.56 14.33
N ALA A 9 -3.29 15.60 14.09
CA ALA A 9 -3.33 16.37 12.85
C ALA A 9 -2.97 15.50 11.63
N PHE A 10 -1.93 14.66 11.73
CA PHE A 10 -1.56 13.78 10.62
C PHE A 10 -2.63 12.71 10.33
N VAL A 11 -3.25 12.16 11.37
CA VAL A 11 -4.38 11.23 11.19
C VAL A 11 -5.55 11.95 10.54
N ALA A 12 -5.86 13.19 10.94
CA ALA A 12 -6.89 13.99 10.29
C ALA A 12 -6.59 14.26 8.80
N ASP A 13 -5.33 14.55 8.45
CA ASP A 13 -4.90 14.69 7.06
C ASP A 13 -5.10 13.40 6.25
N LEU A 14 -4.75 12.24 6.82
CA LEU A 14 -5.02 10.93 6.20
C LEU A 14 -6.52 10.73 5.99
N THR A 15 -7.33 10.98 7.01
CA THR A 15 -8.78 10.87 6.94
C THR A 15 -9.37 11.79 5.86
N ASP A 16 -8.88 13.03 5.71
CA ASP A 16 -9.33 13.95 4.66
C ASP A 16 -9.03 13.42 3.26
N VAL A 17 -7.81 12.89 3.04
CA VAL A 17 -7.44 12.26 1.75
C VAL A 17 -8.41 11.13 1.41
N PHE A 18 -8.63 10.20 2.33
CA PHE A 18 -9.50 9.05 2.11
C PHE A 18 -10.98 9.44 1.96
N ASN A 19 -11.48 10.43 2.72
CA ASN A 19 -12.84 10.91 2.56
C ASN A 19 -13.07 11.57 1.21
N ARG A 20 -12.10 12.36 0.75
CA ARG A 20 -12.22 13.11 -0.50
C ARG A 20 -11.99 12.24 -1.74
N LEU A 21 -11.07 11.29 -1.66
CA LEU A 21 -10.53 10.61 -2.84
C LEU A 21 -10.63 9.08 -2.74
N GLY A 22 -11.03 8.54 -1.60
CA GLY A 22 -11.17 7.10 -1.40
C GLY A 22 -12.31 6.47 -2.22
N HIS A 23 -13.22 7.28 -2.76
CA HIS A 23 -14.28 6.82 -3.66
C HIS A 23 -13.82 6.64 -5.11
N LEU A 24 -12.62 7.13 -5.46
CA LEU A 24 -12.05 6.96 -6.80
C LEU A 24 -11.83 5.47 -7.10
N ARG A 25 -11.85 5.13 -8.38
CA ARG A 25 -11.65 3.77 -8.87
C ARG A 25 -10.23 3.30 -8.56
N TYR A 26 -10.12 2.10 -8.01
CA TYR A 26 -8.86 1.37 -7.95
C TYR A 26 -8.73 0.44 -9.16
N GLY A 27 -9.73 -0.43 -9.31
CA GLY A 27 -9.74 -1.53 -10.27
C GLY A 27 -10.67 -2.62 -9.72
N GLU A 28 -10.95 -3.66 -10.52
CA GLU A 28 -11.63 -4.87 -10.03
C GLU A 28 -13.03 -4.66 -9.39
N GLY A 29 -13.67 -3.52 -9.65
CA GLY A 29 -14.97 -3.18 -9.05
C GLY A 29 -14.88 -2.67 -7.60
N VAL A 30 -13.67 -2.33 -7.11
CA VAL A 30 -13.46 -1.71 -5.79
C VAL A 30 -12.93 -0.28 -5.91
N SER A 31 -13.26 0.55 -4.91
CA SER A 31 -12.67 1.88 -4.73
C SER A 31 -11.32 1.82 -4.01
N GLN A 32 -10.57 2.93 -4.04
CA GLN A 32 -9.31 3.08 -3.29
C GLN A 32 -9.51 2.81 -1.79
N MET A 33 -10.61 3.29 -1.20
CA MET A 33 -10.96 3.03 0.20
C MET A 33 -11.25 1.54 0.44
N GLN A 34 -12.08 0.92 -0.40
CA GLN A 34 -12.41 -0.50 -0.24
C GLN A 34 -11.14 -1.37 -0.31
N HIS A 35 -10.27 -1.11 -1.29
CA HIS A 35 -9.01 -1.82 -1.42
C HIS A 35 -8.11 -1.66 -0.19
N ALA A 36 -7.92 -0.42 0.29
CA ALA A 36 -7.13 -0.12 1.49
C ALA A 36 -7.65 -0.87 2.73
N LEU A 37 -8.96 -0.84 2.97
CA LEU A 37 -9.58 -1.48 4.13
C LEU A 37 -9.49 -3.01 4.07
N GLN A 38 -9.69 -3.60 2.89
CA GLN A 38 -9.58 -5.05 2.72
C GLN A 38 -8.13 -5.53 2.86
N THR A 39 -7.17 -4.79 2.30
CA THR A 39 -5.74 -5.10 2.44
C THR A 39 -5.32 -5.06 3.91
N ALA A 40 -5.75 -4.05 4.67
CA ALA A 40 -5.54 -3.99 6.12
C ALA A 40 -6.27 -5.11 6.89
N HIS A 41 -7.47 -5.49 6.45
CA HIS A 41 -8.22 -6.60 7.04
C HIS A 41 -7.47 -7.93 6.89
N HIS A 42 -6.92 -8.23 5.72
CA HIS A 42 -6.11 -9.43 5.51
C HIS A 42 -4.83 -9.44 6.36
N ALA A 43 -4.17 -8.30 6.53
CA ALA A 43 -3.04 -8.19 7.46
C ALA A 43 -3.44 -8.50 8.92
N LYS A 44 -4.64 -8.07 9.34
CA LYS A 44 -5.18 -8.39 10.67
C LYS A 44 -5.50 -9.88 10.83
N LEU A 45 -6.08 -10.51 9.81
CA LEU A 45 -6.37 -11.95 9.83
C LEU A 45 -5.09 -12.80 9.93
N ASP A 46 -3.99 -12.34 9.35
CA ASP A 46 -2.67 -12.97 9.46
C ASP A 46 -1.95 -12.67 10.81
N ALA A 47 -2.61 -11.97 11.73
CA ALA A 47 -2.03 -11.49 12.99
C ALA A 47 -0.69 -10.74 12.76
N ALA A 48 -0.60 -9.99 11.67
CA ALA A 48 0.59 -9.23 11.32
C ALA A 48 0.88 -8.13 12.37
N PRO A 49 2.15 -7.72 12.53
CA PRO A 49 2.50 -6.68 13.48
C PRO A 49 1.78 -5.35 13.15
N PRO A 50 1.53 -4.49 14.16
CA PRO A 50 0.86 -3.19 14.00
C PRO A 50 1.34 -2.36 12.80
N ALA A 51 2.66 -2.19 12.63
CA ALA A 51 3.25 -1.47 11.51
C ALA A 51 2.88 -2.07 10.14
N MET A 52 2.76 -3.40 10.02
CA MET A 52 2.36 -4.06 8.78
C MET A 52 0.87 -3.86 8.46
N ILE A 53 0.01 -3.80 9.48
CA ILE A 53 -1.41 -3.47 9.28
C ILE A 53 -1.55 -2.02 8.78
N VAL A 54 -0.75 -1.09 9.31
CA VAL A 54 -0.71 0.30 8.82
C VAL A 54 -0.13 0.38 7.41
N ALA A 55 0.95 -0.35 7.12
CA ALA A 55 1.51 -0.44 5.76
C ALA A 55 0.45 -0.95 4.77
N ALA A 56 -0.27 -2.01 5.13
CA ALA A 56 -1.38 -2.55 4.34
C ALA A 56 -2.48 -1.52 4.07
N LEU A 57 -2.90 -0.79 5.09
CA LEU A 57 -3.92 0.26 4.96
C LEU A 57 -3.49 1.42 4.04
N LEU A 58 -2.21 1.78 4.04
CA LEU A 58 -1.74 3.04 3.45
C LEU A 58 -0.87 2.87 2.20
N HIS A 59 -0.58 1.65 1.75
CA HIS A 59 0.41 1.40 0.70
C HIS A 59 0.13 2.12 -0.62
N ASP A 60 -1.15 2.32 -0.94
CA ASP A 60 -1.62 2.90 -2.19
C ASP A 60 -2.12 4.34 -2.07
N ILE A 61 -1.90 5.01 -0.93
CA ILE A 61 -2.36 6.40 -0.73
C ILE A 61 -1.82 7.36 -1.79
N GLY A 62 -0.66 7.06 -2.38
CA GLY A 62 -0.05 7.79 -3.49
C GLY A 62 -0.92 7.85 -4.75
N HIS A 63 -1.80 6.87 -5.00
CA HIS A 63 -2.76 6.93 -6.10
C HIS A 63 -3.75 8.08 -5.95
N MET A 64 -4.09 8.46 -4.72
CA MET A 64 -4.96 9.61 -4.43
C MET A 64 -4.18 10.95 -4.42
N MET A 65 -2.85 10.93 -4.36
CA MET A 65 -2.03 12.15 -4.27
C MET A 65 -1.41 12.57 -5.61
N GLN A 66 -1.35 11.66 -6.57
CA GLN A 66 -0.82 11.93 -7.91
C GLN A 66 -1.77 12.82 -8.75
N LYS A 67 -1.22 13.53 -9.74
CA LYS A 67 -1.94 14.54 -10.55
C LYS A 67 -2.32 14.09 -11.97
N ALA A 68 -1.96 12.88 -12.36
CA ALA A 68 -2.22 12.29 -13.67
C ALA A 68 -3.67 11.75 -13.83
N GLY A 69 -4.48 11.71 -12.76
CA GLY A 69 -5.88 11.28 -12.79
C GLY A 69 -6.06 9.75 -12.73
N GLU A 70 -7.32 9.28 -12.75
CA GLU A 70 -7.68 7.85 -12.62
C GLU A 70 -7.28 7.01 -13.84
N ASP A 71 -7.19 7.64 -15.02
CA ASP A 71 -6.86 6.96 -16.29
C ASP A 71 -5.36 6.99 -16.60
N ALA A 72 -4.50 7.32 -15.63
CA ALA A 72 -3.04 7.40 -15.83
C ALA A 72 -2.46 6.09 -16.40
N ALA A 73 -2.93 4.94 -15.92
CA ALA A 73 -2.52 3.63 -16.43
C ALA A 73 -2.98 3.39 -17.88
N ASP A 74 -4.17 3.87 -18.25
CA ASP A 74 -4.71 3.77 -19.62
C ASP A 74 -3.92 4.67 -20.59
N LEU A 75 -3.34 5.75 -20.08
CA LEU A 75 -2.44 6.64 -20.79
C LEU A 75 -0.98 6.15 -20.82
N GLY A 76 -0.69 4.98 -20.25
CA GLY A 76 0.65 4.39 -20.22
C GLY A 76 1.63 5.09 -19.27
N ILE A 77 1.12 5.77 -18.23
CA ILE A 77 1.92 6.53 -17.27
C ILE A 77 2.14 5.70 -16.01
N ASP A 78 3.40 5.40 -15.70
CA ASP A 78 3.78 4.93 -14.35
C ASP A 78 3.84 6.12 -13.39
N THR A 79 2.86 6.17 -12.47
CA THR A 79 2.75 7.26 -11.47
C THR A 79 3.75 7.14 -10.34
N ARG A 80 4.43 5.99 -10.19
CA ARG A 80 5.34 5.69 -9.08
C ARG A 80 4.68 5.93 -7.72
N HIS A 81 3.45 5.46 -7.58
CA HIS A 81 2.61 5.72 -6.42
C HIS A 81 3.22 5.14 -5.13
N GLU A 82 4.02 4.08 -5.22
CA GLU A 82 4.75 3.49 -4.10
C GLU A 82 5.77 4.47 -3.51
N GLN A 83 6.42 5.28 -4.35
CA GLN A 83 7.37 6.31 -3.92
C GLN A 83 6.64 7.51 -3.32
N ILE A 84 5.52 7.92 -3.91
CA ILE A 84 4.67 9.00 -3.38
C ILE A 84 4.15 8.61 -1.99
N SER A 85 3.61 7.40 -1.85
CA SER A 85 3.10 6.85 -0.58
C SER A 85 4.20 6.82 0.47
N ALA A 86 5.34 6.18 0.19
CA ALA A 86 6.43 6.06 1.15
C ALA A 86 6.98 7.44 1.57
N GLY A 87 7.17 8.35 0.62
CA GLY A 87 7.66 9.70 0.90
C GLY A 87 6.71 10.54 1.74
N PHE A 88 5.40 10.45 1.48
CA PHE A 88 4.38 11.12 2.29
C PHE A 88 4.32 10.54 3.71
N LEU A 89 4.31 9.21 3.83
CA LEU A 89 4.19 8.51 5.11
C LEU A 89 5.43 8.65 5.99
N ALA A 90 6.63 8.80 5.42
CA ALA A 90 7.89 9.02 6.15
C ALA A 90 7.92 10.31 6.98
N ARG A 91 6.94 11.21 6.79
CA ARG A 91 6.75 12.40 7.64
C ARG A 91 6.23 12.06 9.04
N ALA A 92 5.70 10.85 9.25
CA ALA A 92 5.04 10.48 10.51
C ALA A 92 5.29 9.03 10.95
N PHE A 93 5.57 8.11 10.01
CA PHE A 93 5.76 6.69 10.30
C PHE A 93 7.21 6.25 10.16
N SER A 94 7.56 5.18 10.88
CA SER A 94 8.89 4.57 10.84
C SER A 94 9.11 3.75 9.55
N PRO A 95 10.37 3.36 9.26
CA PRO A 95 10.70 2.47 8.15
C PRO A 95 9.95 1.14 8.14
N GLU A 96 9.48 0.64 9.30
CA GLU A 96 8.68 -0.59 9.37
C GLU A 96 7.33 -0.46 8.65
N VAL A 97 6.81 0.76 8.52
CA VAL A 97 5.63 1.07 7.69
C VAL A 97 6.06 1.45 6.27
N THR A 98 7.02 2.36 6.14
CA THR A 98 7.27 3.03 4.85
C THR A 98 8.06 2.18 3.86
N GLU A 99 8.96 1.29 4.31
CA GLU A 99 9.77 0.48 3.42
C GLU A 99 8.97 -0.64 2.74
N PRO A 100 8.10 -1.42 3.43
CA PRO A 100 7.19 -2.33 2.75
C PRO A 100 6.32 -1.60 1.72
N VAL A 101 5.81 -0.41 2.05
CA VAL A 101 5.05 0.43 1.12
C VAL A 101 5.89 0.83 -0.09
N ARG A 102 7.12 1.30 0.09
CA ARG A 102 8.02 1.66 -1.01
C ARG A 102 8.31 0.47 -1.93
N LEU A 103 8.40 -0.73 -1.36
CA LEU A 103 8.84 -1.94 -2.05
C LEU A 103 7.70 -2.79 -2.62
N HIS A 104 6.42 -2.47 -2.37
CA HIS A 104 5.32 -3.38 -2.75
C HIS A 104 5.21 -3.60 -4.28
N VAL A 105 5.54 -2.59 -5.09
CA VAL A 105 5.66 -2.74 -6.56
C VAL A 105 6.82 -3.65 -6.94
N ALA A 106 7.99 -3.48 -6.32
CA ALA A 106 9.14 -4.37 -6.54
C ALA A 106 8.80 -5.81 -6.12
N ALA A 107 8.07 -6.00 -5.03
CA ALA A 107 7.60 -7.30 -4.57
C ALA A 107 6.66 -7.96 -5.60
N LYS A 108 5.79 -7.20 -6.27
CA LYS A 108 4.99 -7.69 -7.41
C LYS A 108 5.90 -8.20 -8.54
N ARG A 109 6.83 -7.37 -9.00
CA ARG A 109 7.76 -7.72 -10.09
C ARG A 109 8.58 -8.96 -9.75
N TYR A 110 9.08 -9.05 -8.52
CA TYR A 110 9.80 -10.23 -8.01
C TYR A 110 8.93 -11.49 -8.08
N ARG A 111 7.71 -11.45 -7.54
CA ARG A 111 6.84 -12.63 -7.50
C ARG A 111 6.52 -13.17 -8.89
N VAL A 112 6.24 -12.28 -9.85
CA VAL A 112 6.03 -12.69 -11.24
C VAL A 112 7.27 -13.35 -11.84
N THR A 113 8.48 -12.88 -11.49
CA THR A 113 9.73 -13.48 -11.97
C THR A 113 9.97 -14.88 -11.41
N VAL A 114 9.76 -15.09 -10.11
CA VAL A 114 10.12 -16.35 -9.44
C VAL A 114 9.01 -17.38 -9.41
N ASP A 115 7.76 -16.96 -9.58
CA ASP A 115 6.58 -17.81 -9.68
C ASP A 115 5.77 -17.39 -10.93
N PRO A 116 6.00 -18.02 -12.09
CA PRO A 116 5.26 -17.72 -13.31
C PRO A 116 3.73 -17.88 -13.15
N ALA A 117 3.27 -18.76 -12.27
CA ALA A 117 1.84 -18.94 -11.98
C ALA A 117 1.26 -17.79 -11.14
N TYR A 118 2.10 -16.92 -10.56
CA TYR A 118 1.64 -15.70 -9.89
C TYR A 118 1.05 -14.70 -10.88
N LEU A 119 1.55 -14.67 -12.13
CA LEU A 119 1.01 -13.78 -13.17
C LEU A 119 -0.48 -14.04 -13.42
N GLU A 120 -0.90 -15.31 -13.40
CA GLU A 120 -2.30 -15.71 -13.59
C GLU A 120 -3.20 -15.31 -12.41
N ARG A 121 -2.61 -15.02 -11.24
CA ARG A 121 -3.32 -14.56 -10.04
C ARG A 121 -3.44 -13.05 -9.97
N LEU A 122 -2.71 -12.31 -10.79
CA LEU A 122 -2.80 -10.86 -10.81
C LEU A 122 -4.13 -10.41 -11.38
N SER A 123 -4.71 -9.40 -10.74
CA SER A 123 -5.87 -8.72 -11.29
C SER A 123 -5.55 -7.98 -12.60
N PRO A 124 -6.56 -7.68 -13.46
CA PRO A 124 -6.33 -6.93 -14.70
C PRO A 124 -5.59 -5.60 -14.49
N ALA A 125 -5.93 -4.82 -13.47
CA ALA A 125 -5.23 -3.56 -13.16
C ALA A 125 -3.78 -3.81 -12.71
N SER A 126 -3.52 -4.90 -11.98
CA SER A 126 -2.17 -5.30 -11.58
C SER A 126 -1.31 -5.77 -12.75
N VAL A 127 -1.89 -6.44 -13.75
CA VAL A 127 -1.22 -6.82 -15.00
C VAL A 127 -0.89 -5.60 -15.84
N GLN A 128 -1.83 -4.67 -16.01
CA GLN A 128 -1.61 -3.43 -16.75
C GLN A 128 -0.49 -2.60 -16.12
N SER A 129 -0.55 -2.36 -14.81
CA SER A 129 0.47 -1.60 -14.09
C SER A 129 1.83 -2.30 -14.09
N LEU A 130 1.88 -3.64 -14.06
CA LEU A 130 3.14 -4.38 -14.15
C LEU A 130 3.90 -4.05 -15.44
N ALA A 131 3.21 -3.92 -16.57
CA ALA A 131 3.85 -3.57 -17.85
C ALA A 131 4.48 -2.17 -17.81
N LEU A 132 3.82 -1.21 -17.15
CA LEU A 132 4.30 0.16 -17.00
C LEU A 132 5.49 0.25 -16.03
N GLN A 133 5.53 -0.64 -15.05
CA GLN A 133 6.54 -0.67 -13.98
C GLN A 133 7.80 -1.48 -14.35
N GLY A 134 7.97 -1.80 -15.64
CA GLY A 134 9.15 -2.51 -16.14
C GLY A 134 9.04 -4.04 -16.17
N GLY A 135 7.85 -4.59 -15.97
CA GLY A 135 7.59 -6.03 -16.11
C GLY A 135 8.27 -6.91 -15.04
N PRO A 136 8.41 -8.22 -15.30
CA PRO A 136 9.18 -9.12 -14.44
C PRO A 136 10.62 -8.59 -14.26
N MET A 137 11.16 -8.77 -13.06
CA MET A 137 12.57 -8.47 -12.76
C MET A 137 13.54 -9.27 -13.63
N ALA A 138 14.61 -8.61 -14.06
CA ALA A 138 15.82 -9.26 -14.57
C ALA A 138 16.57 -9.98 -13.43
N PRO A 139 17.44 -10.98 -13.72
CA PRO A 139 18.12 -11.75 -12.67
C PRO A 139 18.86 -10.90 -11.62
N GLY A 140 19.57 -9.85 -12.02
CA GLY A 140 20.26 -8.96 -11.07
C GLY A 140 19.34 -8.12 -10.18
N GLU A 141 18.11 -7.83 -10.64
CA GLU A 141 17.10 -7.13 -9.83
C GLU A 141 16.54 -8.05 -8.74
N VAL A 142 16.38 -9.34 -9.03
CA VAL A 142 15.94 -10.36 -8.05
C VAL A 142 16.91 -10.43 -6.88
N ASP A 143 18.21 -10.56 -7.17
CA ASP A 143 19.25 -10.61 -6.13
C ASP A 143 19.27 -9.31 -5.32
N THR A 144 19.21 -8.16 -6.00
CA THR A 144 19.17 -6.85 -5.33
C THR A 144 17.96 -6.73 -4.40
N PHE A 145 16.76 -7.10 -4.87
CA PHE A 145 15.54 -7.07 -4.06
C PHE A 145 15.67 -7.96 -2.82
N LEU A 146 16.20 -9.18 -2.96
CA LEU A 146 16.36 -10.10 -1.83
C LEU A 146 17.39 -9.66 -0.80
N THR A 147 18.31 -8.75 -1.14
CA THR A 147 19.25 -8.15 -0.16
C THR A 147 18.63 -7.05 0.69
N ASP A 148 17.46 -6.50 0.31
CA ASP A 148 16.79 -5.48 1.11
C ASP A 148 16.23 -6.12 2.41
N PRO A 149 16.56 -5.58 3.60
CA PRO A 149 16.06 -6.11 4.88
C PRO A 149 14.53 -6.17 4.98
N MET A 150 13.82 -5.35 4.20
CA MET A 150 12.36 -5.25 4.20
C MET A 150 11.71 -6.04 3.05
N ALA A 151 12.48 -6.78 2.26
CA ALA A 151 11.96 -7.58 1.14
C ALA A 151 10.87 -8.57 1.58
N GLN A 152 11.09 -9.29 2.69
CA GLN A 152 10.10 -10.25 3.20
C GLN A 152 8.82 -9.57 3.69
N ALA A 153 8.95 -8.40 4.30
CA ALA A 153 7.82 -7.59 4.73
C ALA A 153 7.01 -7.09 3.51
N ALA A 154 7.69 -6.62 2.46
CA ALA A 154 7.08 -6.21 1.20
C ALA A 154 6.37 -7.38 0.48
N LEU A 155 6.96 -8.58 0.50
CA LEU A 155 6.33 -9.79 -0.05
C LEU A 155 5.07 -10.19 0.71
N ARG A 156 5.04 -10.02 2.05
CA ARG A 156 3.83 -10.22 2.85
C ARG A 156 2.78 -9.19 2.50
N LEU A 157 3.14 -7.90 2.50
CA LEU A 157 2.25 -6.81 2.10
C LEU A 157 1.63 -7.07 0.72
N ARG A 158 2.44 -7.48 -0.26
CA ARG A 158 1.95 -7.77 -1.61
C ARG A 158 0.93 -8.92 -1.67
N SER A 159 0.96 -9.84 -0.71
CA SER A 159 -0.05 -10.90 -0.61
C SER A 159 -1.40 -10.34 -0.17
N TYR A 160 -1.39 -9.38 0.77
CA TYR A 160 -2.62 -8.74 1.24
C TYR A 160 -3.21 -7.81 0.18
N ASP A 161 -2.35 -7.07 -0.52
CA ASP A 161 -2.71 -6.22 -1.66
C ASP A 161 -3.47 -7.06 -2.72
N GLU A 162 -2.93 -8.21 -3.13
CA GLU A 162 -3.63 -9.05 -4.11
C GLU A 162 -4.97 -9.59 -3.58
N ALA A 163 -5.09 -9.83 -2.26
CA ALA A 163 -6.31 -10.33 -1.65
C ALA A 163 -7.40 -9.25 -1.49
N GLY A 164 -7.03 -7.98 -1.36
CA GLY A 164 -7.93 -6.87 -1.05
C GLY A 164 -8.75 -6.33 -2.22
N LYS A 165 -9.37 -7.21 -3.04
CA LYS A 165 -10.04 -6.83 -4.30
C LYS A 165 -11.42 -7.45 -4.48
N ALA A 166 -12.11 -7.74 -3.38
CA ALA A 166 -13.44 -8.36 -3.40
C ALA A 166 -14.55 -7.28 -3.34
N PRO A 167 -15.37 -7.09 -4.38
CA PRO A 167 -16.38 -6.01 -4.42
C PRO A 167 -17.40 -6.04 -3.28
N ASP A 168 -17.79 -7.25 -2.88
CA ASP A 168 -18.83 -7.49 -1.88
C ASP A 168 -18.27 -7.73 -0.46
N ALA A 169 -16.96 -7.51 -0.24
CA ALA A 169 -16.37 -7.76 1.06
C ALA A 169 -16.79 -6.71 2.09
N GLU A 170 -17.36 -7.18 3.19
CA GLU A 170 -17.67 -6.36 4.36
C GLU A 170 -16.47 -6.33 5.31
N VAL A 171 -15.87 -5.15 5.46
CA VAL A 171 -14.73 -4.91 6.34
C VAL A 171 -14.95 -3.69 7.21
N ALA A 172 -14.20 -3.59 8.31
CA ALA A 172 -14.27 -2.45 9.21
C ALA A 172 -13.85 -1.15 8.52
N GLY A 173 -14.53 -0.04 8.86
CA GLY A 173 -14.26 1.29 8.32
C GLY A 173 -12.91 1.88 8.73
N PHE A 174 -12.49 2.96 8.06
CA PHE A 174 -11.18 3.60 8.23
C PHE A 174 -10.96 4.10 9.67
N GLU A 175 -12.02 4.61 10.30
CA GLU A 175 -12.00 5.15 11.67
C GLU A 175 -11.57 4.11 12.69
N THR A 176 -11.80 2.82 12.41
CA THR A 176 -11.40 1.72 13.31
C THR A 176 -9.88 1.56 13.40
N TYR A 177 -9.13 2.18 12.51
CA TYR A 177 -7.67 2.18 12.50
C TYR A 177 -7.05 3.45 13.12
N HIS A 178 -7.83 4.47 13.48
CA HIS A 178 -7.29 5.75 13.98
C HIS A 178 -6.37 5.58 15.20
N ASP A 179 -6.75 4.76 16.18
CA ASP A 179 -5.91 4.55 17.37
C ASP A 179 -4.61 3.81 17.05
N LEU A 180 -4.67 2.85 16.12
CA LEU A 180 -3.48 2.17 15.61
C LEU A 180 -2.55 3.16 14.89
N LEU A 181 -3.10 4.03 14.04
CA LEU A 181 -2.32 5.06 13.34
C LEU A 181 -1.62 6.00 14.33
N ARG A 182 -2.34 6.51 15.33
CA ARG A 182 -1.75 7.35 16.39
C ARG A 182 -0.64 6.62 17.14
N ALA A 183 -0.85 5.35 17.47
CA ALA A 183 0.13 4.55 18.19
C ALA A 183 1.42 4.33 17.36
N GLU A 184 1.30 4.05 16.06
CA GLU A 184 2.47 3.92 15.17
C GLU A 184 3.21 5.25 14.98
N ILE A 185 2.50 6.37 14.83
CA ILE A 185 3.12 7.70 14.76
C ILE A 185 3.87 8.00 16.06
N GLY A 186 3.25 7.76 17.21
CA GLY A 186 3.87 7.95 18.52
C GLY A 186 5.09 7.05 18.74
N ARG A 187 5.06 5.81 18.23
CA ARG A 187 6.21 4.88 18.25
C ARG A 187 7.37 5.39 17.39
N ALA A 188 7.07 5.96 16.22
CA ALA A 188 8.09 6.47 15.31
C ALA A 188 8.86 7.66 15.90
N GLY A 189 8.19 8.47 16.72
CA GLY A 189 8.82 9.61 17.41
C GLY A 189 9.29 10.73 16.47
N ILE A 190 8.72 10.79 15.26
CA ILE A 190 9.04 11.80 14.23
C ILE A 190 8.25 13.10 14.49
N LEU A 191 7.03 12.98 15.00
CA LEU A 191 6.09 14.07 15.28
C LEU A 191 5.84 14.27 16.78
#